data_AF-A0A519KYK0-F1
#
_entry.id   AF-A0A519KYK0-F1
#
_cell.length_a   1.000
_cell.length_b   1.000
_cell.length_c   1.000
_cell.angle_alpha   90.00
_cell.angle_beta   90.00
_cell.angle_gamma   90.00
#
_symmetry.space_group_name_H-M   'P 1'
#
loop_
_entity.id
_entity.type
_entity.pdbx_description
1 polymer ?
#
loop_
_entity_poly.entity_id
_entity_poly.type
_entity_poly.pdbx_seq_one_letter_code
_entity_poly.pdbx_strand_id
1 'polypeptide(L)'
;MPAVTYIEHDGTEHSVEVKTGLSVMEGAIRNNVPGIDADCGGACACATCHVYVDEAWLEKTGKPSAMEESMLDFAENVEPNSRLSCQIRAT
;
A
#
# COMPACT_ATOMS: atom_id res chain seq x y z
N MET A 1 6.20 17.19 -0.86
CA MET A 1 5.93 15.81 -0.43
C MET A 1 4.54 15.53 -0.97
N PRO A 2 4.31 14.40 -1.67
CA PRO A 2 2.96 14.04 -2.06
C PRO A 2 2.13 13.70 -0.81
N ALA A 3 0.89 14.18 -0.79
CA ALA A 3 -0.11 13.74 0.18
C ALA A 3 -0.67 12.38 -0.25
N VAL A 4 -0.75 11.45 0.70
CA VAL A 4 -1.39 10.14 0.53
C VAL A 4 -2.50 10.01 1.57
N THR A 5 -3.70 9.67 1.12
CA THR A 5 -4.84 9.39 2.00
C THR A 5 -4.97 7.88 2.17
N TYR A 6 -4.91 7.42 3.41
CA TYR A 6 -5.22 6.04 3.79
C TYR A 6 -6.65 6.00 4.34
N ILE A 7 -7.40 4.98 3.96
CA ILE A 7 -8.78 4.80 4.38
C ILE A 7 -8.87 3.45 5.08
N GLU A 8 -9.23 3.47 6.36
CA GLU A 8 -9.47 2.24 7.12
C GLU A 8 -10.73 1.51 6.62
N HIS A 9 -10.90 0.25 7.02
CA HIS A 9 -12.08 -0.53 6.64
C HIS A 9 -13.42 0.09 7.12
N ASP A 10 -13.39 0.90 8.19
CA ASP A 10 -14.56 1.62 8.70
C ASP A 10 -14.81 2.98 8.02
N GLY A 11 -13.95 3.36 7.07
CA GLY A 11 -14.00 4.63 6.34
C GLY A 11 -13.25 5.78 7.00
N THR A 12 -12.57 5.58 8.13
CA THR A 12 -11.73 6.61 8.75
C THR A 12 -10.56 6.97 7.86
N GLU A 13 -10.40 8.27 7.55
CA GLU A 13 -9.35 8.77 6.67
C GLU A 13 -8.14 9.31 7.44
N HIS A 14 -6.94 9.00 6.93
CA HIS A 14 -5.66 9.52 7.41
C HIS A 14 -4.90 10.15 6.24
N SER A 15 -4.84 11.48 6.19
CA SER A 15 -4.05 12.19 5.18
C SER A 15 -2.63 12.46 5.70
N VAL A 16 -1.63 11.94 4.99
CA VAL A 16 -0.23 11.97 5.41
C VAL A 16 0.66 12.50 4.29
N GLU A 17 1.59 13.38 4.64
CA GLU A 17 2.66 13.81 3.75
C GLU A 17 3.76 12.74 3.68
N VAL A 18 3.92 12.12 2.51
CA VAL A 18 4.94 11.08 2.29
C VAL A 18 6.12 11.68 1.54
N LYS A 19 7.34 11.48 2.05
CA LYS A 19 8.54 11.94 1.36
C LYS A 19 8.73 11.18 0.05
N THR A 20 8.90 11.90 -1.06
CA THR A 20 9.25 11.32 -2.37
C THR A 20 10.41 10.34 -2.24
N GLY A 21 10.26 9.18 -2.90
CA GLY A 21 11.21 8.06 -2.86
C GLY A 21 10.88 6.98 -1.82
N LEU A 22 10.11 7.31 -0.77
CA LEU A 22 9.56 6.32 0.15
C LEU A 22 8.43 5.54 -0.50
N SER A 23 8.17 4.35 0.03
CA SER A 23 6.98 3.60 -0.31
C SER A 23 5.73 4.17 0.38
N VAL A 24 4.55 3.87 -0.18
CA VAL A 24 3.26 4.18 0.46
C VAL A 24 3.16 3.47 1.82
N MET A 25 3.62 2.23 1.93
CA MET A 25 3.70 1.52 3.21
C MET A 25 4.55 2.27 4.25
N GLU A 26 5.73 2.76 3.88
CA GLU A 26 6.57 3.53 4.82
C GLU A 26 5.87 4.82 5.29
N GLY A 27 5.04 5.42 4.44
CA GLY A 27 4.17 6.54 4.80
C GLY A 27 3.19 6.15 5.90
N ALA A 28 2.50 5.02 5.76
CA ALA A 28 1.56 4.50 6.74
C ALA A 28 2.25 4.19 8.09
N ILE A 29 3.31 3.38 8.07
CA ILE A 29 4.01 2.92 9.29
C ILE A 29 4.59 4.08 10.08
N ARG A 30 5.25 5.04 9.42
CA ARG A 30 5.88 6.18 10.11
C ARG A 30 4.87 7.14 10.74
N ASN A 31 3.60 7.05 10.34
CA ASN A 31 2.52 7.89 10.83
C ASN A 31 1.48 7.10 11.65
N ASN A 32 1.78 5.84 12.01
CA ASN A 32 0.92 4.96 12.79
C ASN A 32 -0.49 4.79 12.20
N VAL A 33 -0.60 4.70 10.87
CA VAL A 33 -1.87 4.41 10.20
C VAL A 33 -2.29 2.97 10.52
N PRO A 34 -3.49 2.73 11.09
CA PRO A 34 -3.96 1.38 11.40
C PRO A 34 -4.20 0.51 10.15
N GLY A 35 -4.13 -0.80 10.32
CA GLY A 35 -4.47 -1.78 9.28
C GLY A 35 -3.36 -2.07 8.25
N ILE A 36 -2.20 -1.43 8.38
CA ILE A 36 -1.01 -1.71 7.57
C ILE A 36 0.13 -2.08 8.53
N ASP A 37 0.51 -3.35 8.57
CA ASP A 37 1.43 -3.87 9.60
C ASP A 37 2.88 -3.96 9.13
N ALA A 38 3.08 -4.32 7.85
CA ALA A 38 4.39 -4.39 7.20
C ALA A 38 5.42 -5.36 7.85
N ASP A 39 5.00 -6.58 8.18
CA ASP A 39 5.77 -7.60 8.91
C ASP A 39 7.16 -7.87 8.34
N CYS A 40 7.31 -7.89 7.01
CA CYS A 40 8.60 -8.12 6.34
C CYS A 40 9.43 -6.85 6.12
N GLY A 41 8.98 -5.69 6.62
CA GLY A 41 9.65 -4.40 6.43
C GLY A 41 9.71 -3.91 4.98
N GLY A 42 8.82 -4.39 4.10
CA GLY A 42 8.78 -4.00 2.69
C GLY A 42 9.64 -4.84 1.75
N ALA A 43 10.11 -6.00 2.19
CA ALA A 43 10.91 -6.93 1.39
C ALA A 43 10.10 -7.73 0.32
N CYS A 44 8.80 -7.44 0.15
CA CYS A 44 7.88 -8.21 -0.71
C CYS A 44 7.85 -9.71 -0.33
N ALA A 45 7.89 -10.01 0.97
CA ALA A 45 7.95 -11.36 1.52
C ALA A 45 6.78 -11.68 2.46
N CYS A 46 5.78 -10.80 2.53
CA CYS A 46 4.51 -10.99 3.23
C CYS A 46 3.41 -10.22 2.48
N ALA A 47 2.17 -10.32 2.93
CA ALA A 47 1.03 -9.58 2.38
C ALA A 47 0.36 -8.59 3.38
N THR A 48 0.93 -8.38 4.56
CA THR A 48 0.33 -7.53 5.63
C THR A 48 0.39 -6.01 5.37
N CYS A 49 0.77 -5.62 4.15
CA CYS A 49 0.69 -4.23 3.68
C CYS A 49 -0.24 -4.10 2.45
N HIS A 50 -1.10 -5.09 2.26
CA HIS A 50 -2.13 -5.13 1.23
C HIS A 50 -3.08 -3.94 1.40
N VAL A 51 -3.32 -3.24 0.30
CA VAL A 51 -4.24 -2.11 0.18
C VAL A 51 -5.00 -2.20 -1.13
N TYR A 52 -6.16 -1.55 -1.18
CA TYR A 52 -6.86 -1.27 -2.43
C TYR A 52 -6.47 0.12 -2.93
N VAL A 53 -6.02 0.20 -4.19
CA VAL A 53 -5.74 1.48 -4.82
C VAL A 53 -7.04 2.04 -5.41
N ASP A 54 -7.34 3.29 -5.10
CA ASP A 54 -8.45 4.01 -5.70
C ASP A 54 -8.34 4.03 -7.23
N GLU A 55 -9.46 3.88 -7.94
CA GLU A 55 -9.48 3.75 -9.40
C GLU A 55 -8.78 4.92 -10.12
N ALA A 56 -8.89 6.15 -9.58
CA ALA A 56 -8.26 7.33 -10.16
C ALA A 56 -6.71 7.30 -10.07
N TRP A 57 -6.16 6.38 -9.27
CA TRP A 57 -4.73 6.25 -9.03
C TRP A 57 -4.11 4.96 -9.60
N LEU A 58 -4.92 4.01 -10.09
CA LEU A 58 -4.44 2.73 -10.60
C LEU A 58 -3.36 2.86 -11.69
N GLU A 59 -3.58 3.74 -12.67
CA GLU A 59 -2.58 3.92 -13.73
C GLU A 59 -1.28 4.56 -13.21
N LYS A 60 -1.38 5.39 -12.16
CA LYS A 60 -0.23 6.11 -11.60
C LYS A 60 0.62 5.25 -10.67
N THR A 61 0.00 4.29 -9.97
CA THR A 61 0.71 3.35 -9.08
C THR A 61 1.28 2.16 -9.84
N GLY A 62 0.85 1.95 -11.09
CA GLY A 62 1.30 0.87 -11.95
C GLY A 62 0.70 -0.48 -11.57
N LYS A 63 1.19 -1.53 -12.22
CA LYS A 63 0.74 -2.92 -12.01
C LYS A 63 1.62 -3.63 -10.98
N PRO A 64 1.08 -4.64 -10.28
CA PRO A 64 1.90 -5.48 -9.42
C PRO A 64 2.97 -6.20 -10.26
N SER A 65 4.11 -6.46 -9.63
CA SER A 65 5.13 -7.34 -10.22
C SER A 65 4.75 -8.81 -10.02
N ALA A 66 5.37 -9.73 -10.77
CA ALA A 66 5.11 -11.18 -10.57
C ALA A 66 5.39 -11.66 -9.14
N MET A 67 6.40 -11.08 -8.47
CA MET A 67 6.70 -11.38 -7.07
C MET A 67 5.61 -10.85 -6.13
N GLU A 68 5.08 -9.66 -6.42
CA GLU A 68 3.98 -9.06 -5.68
C GLU A 68 2.69 -9.86 -5.87
N GLU A 69 2.37 -10.26 -7.10
CA GLU A 69 1.23 -11.14 -7.42
C GLU A 69 1.31 -12.44 -6.63
N SER A 70 2.50 -13.06 -6.57
CA SER A 70 2.72 -14.30 -5.82
C SER A 70 2.44 -14.13 -4.32
N MET A 71 2.67 -12.94 -3.76
CA MET A 71 2.36 -12.67 -2.34
C MET A 71 0.88 -12.33 -2.15
N LEU A 72 0.26 -11.63 -3.09
CA LEU A 72 -1.17 -11.35 -3.08
C LEU A 72 -1.99 -12.64 -3.16
N ASP A 73 -1.54 -13.67 -3.88
CA ASP A 73 -2.23 -14.98 -3.95
C ASP A 73 -2.47 -15.64 -2.57
N PHE A 74 -1.71 -15.25 -1.54
CA PHE A 74 -1.88 -15.73 -0.16
C PHE A 74 -2.67 -14.77 0.73
N ALA A 75 -3.08 -13.61 0.22
CA ALA A 75 -3.88 -12.63 0.95
C ALA A 75 -5.38 -12.95 0.86
N GLU A 76 -6.15 -12.49 1.85
CA GLU A 76 -7.60 -12.58 1.83
C GLU A 76 -8.20 -11.38 1.09
N ASN A 77 -9.36 -11.58 0.45
CA ASN A 77 -10.14 -10.52 -0.20
C ASN A 77 -9.37 -9.73 -1.28
N VAL A 78 -8.50 -10.40 -2.05
CA VAL A 78 -7.80 -9.75 -3.16
C VAL A 78 -8.78 -9.33 -4.26
N GLU A 79 -8.67 -8.07 -4.65
CA GLU A 79 -9.44 -7.42 -5.71
C GLU A 79 -8.53 -6.96 -6.87
N PRO A 80 -9.08 -6.65 -8.06
CA PRO A 80 -8.27 -6.20 -9.21
C PRO A 80 -7.42 -4.95 -8.97
N ASN A 81 -7.79 -4.12 -7.99
CA ASN A 81 -7.05 -2.93 -7.57
C ASN A 81 -6.14 -3.17 -6.35
N SER A 82 -5.99 -4.42 -5.92
CA SER A 82 -5.12 -4.79 -4.80
C SER A 82 -3.65 -4.61 -5.14
N ARG A 83 -2.92 -4.03 -4.21
CA ARG A 83 -1.46 -3.86 -4.27
C ARG A 83 -0.86 -4.06 -2.90
N LEU A 84 0.41 -4.43 -2.86
CA LEU A 84 1.23 -4.31 -1.67
C LEU A 84 1.78 -2.89 -1.62
N SER A 85 1.34 -2.09 -0.65
CA SER A 85 1.72 -0.66 -0.55
C SER A 85 3.23 -0.43 -0.42
N CYS A 86 4.01 -1.44 -0.01
CA CYS A 86 5.47 -1.38 -0.01
C CYS A 86 6.10 -1.37 -1.41
N GLN A 87 5.37 -1.83 -2.43
CA GLN A 87 5.80 -1.87 -3.83
C GLN A 87 5.34 -0.62 -4.62
N ILE A 88 4.67 0.33 -3.98
CA ILE A 88 4.24 1.61 -4.57
C ILE A 88 5.16 2.71 -4.04
N ARG A 89 5.82 3.45 -4.94
CA ARG A 89 6.68 4.59 -4.57
C ARG A 89 5.92 5.91 -4.65
N ALA A 90 6.08 6.74 -3.63
CA ALA A 90 5.67 8.13 -3.66
C ALA A 90 6.60 8.92 -4.57
N THR A 91 6.05 9.55 -5.62
CA THR A 91 6.78 10.38 -6.60
C THR A 91 6.26 11.79 -6.60
#